data_AF-A0A5K1DAU6-F1
#
_entry.id   AF-A0A5K1DAU6-F1
#
_cell.length_a   1.000
_cell.length_b   1.000
_cell.length_c   1.000
_cell.angle_alpha   90.00
_cell.angle_beta   90.00
_cell.angle_gamma   90.00
#
_symmetry.space_group_name_H-M   'P 1'
#
loop_
_entity.id
_entity.type
_entity.pdbx_description
1 polymer ?
#
loop_
_entity_poly.entity_id
_entity_poly.type
_entity_poly.pdbx_seq_one_letter_code
_entity_poly.pdbx_strand_id
1 'polypeptide(L)' 'VSLLSRIHHRNLVAFLGYCQEEGKSILVYEFMHNGTLKEHLY' A
#
# COMPACT_ATOMS: atom_id res chain seq x y z
N VAL A 1 4.80 2.01 11.65
CA VAL A 1 4.06 0.88 11.05
C VAL A 1 2.72 0.58 11.73
N SER A 2 2.59 0.75 13.05
CA SER A 2 1.34 0.46 13.80
C SER A 2 0.09 1.21 13.36
N LEU A 3 0.22 2.38 12.71
CA LEU A 3 -0.91 3.12 12.17
C LEU A 3 -1.45 2.47 10.89
N LEU A 4 -0.57 2.11 9.96
CA LEU A 4 -0.95 1.52 8.67
C LEU A 4 -1.66 0.18 8.85
N SER A 5 -1.25 -0.62 9.85
CA SER A 5 -1.89 -1.90 10.16
C SER A 5 -3.30 -1.77 10.77
N ARG A 6 -3.74 -0.57 11.14
CA ARG A 6 -5.07 -0.31 11.72
C ARG A 6 -6.03 0.33 10.73
N ILE A 7 -5.55 0.78 9.58
CA ILE A 7 -6.36 1.49 8.59
C ILE A 7 -6.88 0.48 7.58
N HIS A 8 -8.17 0.14 7.70
CA HIS A 8 -8.90 -0.63 6.70
C HIS A 8 -10.08 0.21 6.22
N HIS A 9 -10.01 0.74 5.00
CA HIS A 9 -11.04 1.59 4.41
C HIS A 9 -11.23 1.27 2.93
N ARG A 10 -12.48 1.25 2.45
CA ARG A 10 -12.84 0.81 1.09
C ARG A 10 -12.20 1.61 -0.06
N ASN A 11 -11.76 2.84 0.20
CA ASN A 11 -11.12 3.73 -0.79
C ASN A 11 -9.60 3.80 -0.62
N LEU A 12 -9.01 2.96 0.24
CA LEU A 12 -7.56 2.87 0.43
C LEU A 12 -7.12 1.46 0.04
N VAL A 13 -5.97 1.36 -0.64
CA VAL A 13 -5.38 0.07 -0.99
C VAL A 13 -5.05 -0.71 0.27
N ALA A 14 -5.37 -2.00 0.29
CA ALA A 14 -5.15 -2.85 1.45
C ALA A 14 -3.65 -3.00 1.73
N PHE A 15 -3.27 -2.71 2.99
CA PHE A 15 -1.94 -2.96 3.49
C PHE A 15 -1.84 -4.42 3.97
N LEU A 16 -0.88 -5.17 3.42
CA LEU A 16 -0.73 -6.60 3.69
C LEU A 16 0.34 -6.87 4.75
N GLY A 17 1.37 -6.04 4.83
CA GLY A 17 2.45 -6.22 5.80
C GLY A 17 3.69 -5.41 5.45
N TYR A 18 4.76 -5.65 6.20
CA TYR A 18 6.03 -4.96 5.99
C TYR A 18 7.19 -5.86 6.36
N CYS A 19 8.36 -5.55 5.80
CA CYS A 19 9.64 -6.08 6.22
C CYS A 19 10.53 -4.92 6.65
N GLN A 20 11.29 -5.11 7.73
CA GLN A 20 12.31 -4.17 8.16
C GLN A 20 13.57 -4.94 8.51
N GLU A 21 14.61 -4.76 7.70
CA GLU A 21 15.87 -5.50 7.83
C GLU A 21 17.02 -4.58 7.43
N GLU A 22 18.09 -4.55 8.24
CA GLU A 22 19.31 -3.77 7.98
C GLU A 22 19.08 -2.29 7.57
N GLY A 23 18.09 -1.64 8.19
CA GLY A 23 17.74 -0.24 7.89
C GLY A 23 16.93 -0.03 6.61
N LYS A 24 16.62 -1.11 5.87
CA LYS A 24 15.66 -1.07 4.76
C LYS A 24 14.26 -1.31 5.30
N SER A 25 13.29 -0.57 4.76
CA SER A 25 11.88 -0.76 5.05
C SER A 25 11.12 -1.03 3.75
N ILE A 26 10.42 -2.15 3.71
CA ILE A 26 9.59 -2.58 2.58
C ILE A 26 8.16 -2.63 3.06
N LEU A 27 7.25 -2.04 2.29
CA LEU A 27 5.81 -2.10 2.53
C LEU A 27 5.15 -2.97 1.46
N VAL A 28 4.31 -3.88 1.90
CA VAL A 28 3.58 -4.81 1.03
C VAL A 28 2.11 -4.37 0.99
N TYR A 29 1.64 -4.07 -0.22
CA TYR A 29 0.26 -3.67 -0.49
C TYR A 29 -0.36 -4.61 -1.52
N GLU A 30 -1.69 -4.65 -1.56
CA GLU A 30 -2.41 -5.26 -2.68
C GLU A 30 -2.05 -4.58 -4.01
N PHE A 31 -1.89 -5.38 -5.06
CA PHE A 31 -1.51 -4.87 -6.37
C PHE A 31 -2.69 -4.24 -7.10
N MET A 32 -2.55 -2.98 -7.51
CA MET A 32 -3.55 -2.27 -8.30
C MET A 32 -3.26 -2.41 -9.81
N HIS A 33 -3.87 -3.42 -10.42
CA HIS A 33 -3.66 -3.79 -11.83
C HIS A 33 -3.97 -2.68 -12.83
N ASN A 34 -4.89 -1.77 -12.48
CA ASN A 34 -5.32 -0.66 -13.35
C ASN A 34 -4.45 0.59 -13.19
N GLY A 35 -3.24 0.48 -12.65
CA GLY A 35 -2.35 1.62 -12.49
C GLY A 35 -2.94 2.76 -11.68
N THR A 36 -2.52 3.98 -12.01
CA THR A 36 -2.93 5.21 -11.34
C THR A 36 -4.15 5.83 -12.02
N LEU A 37 -4.94 6.56 -11.24
CA LEU A 37 -6.07 7.32 -11.78
C LEU A 37 -5.62 8.37 -12.82
N LYS A 38 -4.40 8.91 -12.67
CA LYS A 38 -3.82 9.88 -13.61
C LYS A 38 -3.71 9.30 -15.03
N GLU A 39 -3.37 8.03 -15.17
CA GLU A 39 -3.24 7.38 -16.48
C GLU A 39 -4.57 7.16 -17.20
N HIS A 40 -5.69 7.29 -16.49
CA HIS A 40 -7.03 6.99 -17.00
C HIS A 40 -7.89 8.24 -17.22
N LEU A 41 -7.47 9.39 -16.70
CA LEU A 41 -8.23 10.65 -16.75
C LEU A 41 -7.54 11.77 -17.56
N TYR A 42 -6.36 11.50 -18.14
CA TYR A 42 -5.61 12.45 -18.97
C TYR A 42 -5.17 11.81 -20.28
#